data_AF-A0AA86R927-F1
#
_entry.id   AF-A0AA86R927-F1
#
_cell.length_a   1.000
_cell.length_b   1.000
_cell.length_c   1.000
_cell.angle_alpha   90.00
_cell.angle_beta   90.00
_cell.angle_gamma   90.00
#
_symmetry.space_group_name_H-M   'P 1'
#
loop_
_entity.id
_entity.type
_entity.pdbx_description
1 polymer ?
#
loop_
_entity_poly.entity_id
_entity_poly.type
_entity_poly.pdbx_seq_one_letter_code
_entity_poly.pdbx_strand_id
1 'polypeptide(L)'
;MQSVPLQPSSQVYGYSDSSHLLQNTYTRKYTQQNSFILYITGHLSPLQLLLHSISLPLIWCIYGLSYFTYNTSNHYSILSCTFSFLGSWDSNRNPTGWYWFTIGMILSSLFEVPLVLYVHLRLKNVDKTLAQVGTGFWLVGIVSQFLVGCFSCSNSLLAGGVSFGDVHNNVASVTFVALLVGAPVYAALVGYDKPKSCRKIGKGNMLNHFYTDLFMGIVVFAICTVVFFCVLWQIVYLVLKSKNPDMGSSFNESMNTVFSFALWENVVIITLYIILWGFPFTLPTRIDGLAPKQRLSIAFKKIQLDQIHLKTDIAKIWYTILNQNDVGSRNAADFLENLADCEEIEGLLSQNAIQTLTKIAKMINNHEKADEIQTILKEFTKSSYELWNWQHTIKKCIK
;
A
#
# COMPACT_ATOMS: atom_id res chain seq x y z
N MET A 1 33.03 39.31 48.80
CA MET A 1 32.66 38.62 47.52
C MET A 1 32.96 37.16 47.72
N GLN A 2 32.10 36.17 47.52
CA GLN A 2 30.66 36.02 47.30
C GLN A 2 30.41 34.56 47.72
N SER A 3 29.44 34.32 48.60
CA SER A 3 29.07 32.97 49.02
C SER A 3 28.36 32.25 47.88
N VAL A 4 28.90 31.11 47.46
CA VAL A 4 28.32 30.22 46.44
C VAL A 4 27.21 29.38 47.09
N PRO A 5 25.98 29.35 46.56
CA PRO A 5 24.94 28.48 47.08
C PRO A 5 25.14 27.05 46.56
N LEU A 6 25.16 26.09 47.48
CA LEU A 6 25.11 24.66 47.18
C LEU A 6 23.73 24.33 46.57
N GLN A 7 23.71 23.89 45.30
CA GLN A 7 22.51 23.32 44.69
C GLN A 7 22.28 21.89 45.21
N PRO A 8 21.02 21.49 45.47
CA PRO A 8 20.70 20.12 45.86
C PRO A 8 20.80 19.21 44.63
N SER A 9 21.63 18.16 44.74
CA SER A 9 21.67 17.07 43.77
C SER A 9 20.38 16.26 43.87
N SER A 10 19.42 16.52 42.98
CA SER A 10 18.27 15.65 42.78
C SER A 10 18.73 14.43 41.98
N GLN A 11 19.01 13.34 42.69
CA GLN A 11 19.08 12.02 42.07
C GLN A 11 17.67 11.66 41.59
N VAL A 12 17.45 11.86 40.30
CA VAL A 12 16.27 11.32 39.59
C VAL A 12 16.45 9.81 39.53
N TYR A 13 15.72 9.10 40.39
CA TYR A 13 15.55 7.66 40.27
C TYR A 13 14.83 7.39 38.94
N GLY A 14 15.57 6.89 37.95
CA GLY A 14 15.02 6.43 36.68
C GLY A 14 14.18 5.19 36.92
N TYR A 15 12.87 5.37 37.05
CA TYR A 15 11.92 4.30 36.82
C TYR A 15 12.06 3.86 35.37
N SER A 16 12.71 2.71 35.14
CA SER A 16 12.75 2.08 33.83
C SER A 16 11.35 1.55 33.54
N ASP A 17 10.60 2.36 32.80
CA ASP A 17 9.21 2.13 32.48
C ASP A 17 9.05 0.92 31.55
N SER A 18 8.93 -0.26 32.17
CA SER A 18 8.75 -1.55 31.50
C SER A 18 7.41 -1.65 30.77
N SER A 19 6.48 -0.71 31.02
CA SER A 19 5.21 -0.57 30.30
C SER A 19 5.43 -0.25 28.81
N HIS A 20 6.40 0.62 28.50
CA HIS A 20 6.78 0.98 27.13
C HIS A 20 7.34 -0.22 26.34
N LEU A 21 8.01 -1.18 27.01
CA LEU A 21 8.53 -2.39 26.36
C LEU A 21 7.41 -3.39 26.04
N LEU A 22 6.44 -3.56 26.93
CA LEU A 22 5.29 -4.47 26.71
C LEU A 22 4.33 -3.93 25.64
N GLN A 23 4.06 -2.63 25.63
CA GLN A 23 3.19 -2.00 24.63
C GLN A 23 3.82 -2.03 23.22
N ASN A 24 5.15 -1.87 23.13
CA ASN A 24 5.88 -2.02 21.87
C ASN A 24 5.89 -3.46 21.35
N THR A 25 5.93 -4.46 22.23
CA THR A 25 6.00 -5.87 21.83
C THR A 25 4.66 -6.40 21.32
N TYR A 26 3.55 -6.03 21.96
CA TYR A 26 2.20 -6.42 21.52
C TYR A 26 1.78 -5.74 20.21
N THR A 27 2.10 -4.45 20.07
CA THR A 27 1.84 -3.71 18.83
C THR A 27 2.60 -4.33 17.65
N ARG A 28 3.83 -4.82 17.87
CA ARG A 28 4.63 -5.48 16.82
C ARG A 28 3.95 -6.73 16.29
N LYS A 29 3.37 -7.58 17.15
CA LYS A 29 2.82 -8.89 16.76
C LYS A 29 1.55 -8.76 15.89
N TYR A 30 0.65 -7.84 16.23
CA TYR A 30 -0.55 -7.55 15.42
C TYR A 30 -0.26 -6.76 14.14
N THR A 31 0.83 -5.98 14.13
CA THR A 31 1.26 -5.25 12.93
C THR A 31 1.92 -6.20 11.90
N GLN A 32 2.57 -7.27 12.37
CA GLN A 32 3.30 -8.19 11.50
C GLN A 32 2.37 -9.10 10.68
N GLN A 33 1.30 -9.64 11.27
CA GLN A 33 0.38 -10.56 10.59
C GLN A 33 -0.53 -9.86 9.55
N ASN A 34 -0.67 -8.53 9.63
CA ASN A 34 -1.42 -7.73 8.66
C ASN A 34 -0.54 -7.05 7.59
N SER A 35 0.79 -7.19 7.67
CA SER A 35 1.72 -6.48 6.79
C SER A 35 1.54 -6.84 5.31
N PHE A 36 1.30 -8.12 5.00
CA PHE A 36 1.03 -8.59 3.64
C PHE A 36 -0.30 -8.07 3.09
N ILE A 37 -1.37 -8.11 3.90
CA ILE A 37 -2.69 -7.60 3.48
C ILE A 37 -2.60 -6.10 3.20
N LEU A 38 -1.95 -5.34 4.08
CA LEU A 38 -1.72 -3.90 3.87
C LEU A 38 -0.91 -3.63 2.60
N TYR A 39 0.09 -4.47 2.32
CA TYR A 39 0.90 -4.37 1.10
C TYR A 39 0.04 -4.60 -0.15
N ILE A 40 -0.68 -5.72 -0.25
CA ILE A 40 -1.49 -6.03 -1.45
C ILE A 40 -2.68 -5.08 -1.63
N THR A 41 -3.12 -4.39 -0.58
CA THR A 41 -4.20 -3.39 -0.64
C THR A 41 -3.70 -1.97 -0.90
N GLY A 42 -2.39 -1.78 -1.14
CA GLY A 42 -1.80 -0.48 -1.46
C GLY A 42 -1.55 0.44 -0.26
N HIS A 43 -1.65 -0.05 0.98
CA HIS A 43 -1.30 0.68 2.20
C HIS A 43 0.21 0.68 2.48
N LEU A 44 1.00 1.12 1.49
CA LEU A 44 2.46 1.17 1.57
C LEU A 44 2.92 2.38 2.39
N SER A 45 3.82 2.16 3.34
CA SER A 45 4.64 3.22 3.95
C SER A 45 5.68 3.73 2.95
N PRO A 46 6.31 4.90 3.16
CA PRO A 46 7.35 5.41 2.27
C PRO A 46 8.52 4.44 2.09
N LEU A 47 8.96 3.81 3.19
CA LEU A 47 10.02 2.81 3.15
C LEU A 47 9.57 1.56 2.37
N GLN A 48 8.32 1.10 2.56
CA GLN A 48 7.79 -0.02 1.79
C GLN A 48 7.67 0.30 0.30
N LEU A 49 7.27 1.52 -0.07
CA LEU A 49 7.20 1.95 -1.46
C LEU A 49 8.59 2.02 -2.11
N LEU A 50 9.59 2.53 -1.37
CA LEU A 50 10.98 2.54 -1.81
C LEU A 50 11.52 1.12 -2.03
N LEU A 51 11.33 0.23 -1.04
CA LEU A 51 11.75 -1.17 -1.13
C LEU A 51 11.02 -1.91 -2.25
N HIS A 52 9.72 -1.66 -2.42
CA HIS A 52 8.94 -2.19 -3.53
C HIS A 52 9.57 -1.80 -4.86
N SER A 53 10.01 -0.56 -5.01
CA SER A 53 10.55 -0.03 -6.26
C SER A 53 11.89 -0.63 -6.68
N ILE A 54 12.57 -1.35 -5.78
CA ILE A 54 13.75 -2.16 -6.12
C ILE A 54 13.35 -3.36 -7.02
N SER A 55 12.08 -3.79 -6.99
CA SER A 55 11.64 -4.86 -7.89
C SER A 55 11.60 -4.44 -9.37
N LEU A 56 11.49 -3.15 -9.70
CA LEU A 56 11.55 -2.67 -11.09
C LEU A 56 12.88 -3.02 -11.79
N PRO A 57 14.07 -2.62 -11.30
CA PRO A 57 15.32 -3.00 -11.94
C PRO A 57 15.52 -4.52 -11.97
N LEU A 58 15.03 -5.26 -10.96
CA LEU A 58 15.08 -6.73 -10.99
C LEU A 58 14.24 -7.31 -12.13
N ILE A 59 13.03 -6.79 -12.35
CA ILE A 59 12.17 -7.16 -13.49
C ILE A 59 12.87 -6.84 -14.81
N TRP A 60 13.49 -5.66 -14.94
CA TRP A 60 14.25 -5.31 -16.14
C TRP A 60 15.48 -6.20 -16.36
N CYS A 61 16.15 -6.65 -15.30
CA CYS A 61 17.20 -7.67 -15.41
C CYS A 61 16.64 -8.98 -15.98
N ILE A 62 15.43 -9.39 -15.58
CA ILE A 62 14.77 -10.59 -16.14
C ILE A 62 14.47 -10.40 -17.63
N TYR A 63 13.98 -9.24 -18.05
CA TYR A 63 13.84 -8.93 -19.48
C TYR A 63 15.20 -8.93 -20.21
N GLY A 64 16.24 -8.41 -19.57
CA GLY A 64 17.61 -8.46 -20.04
C GLY A 64 18.10 -9.89 -20.28
N LEU A 65 17.78 -10.84 -19.39
CA LEU A 65 18.09 -12.26 -19.60
C LEU A 65 17.40 -12.82 -20.85
N SER A 66 16.16 -12.43 -21.12
CA SER A 66 15.47 -12.81 -22.36
C SER A 66 16.16 -12.23 -23.59
N TYR A 67 16.64 -10.99 -23.51
CA TYR A 67 17.43 -10.37 -24.57
C TYR A 67 18.78 -11.06 -24.79
N PHE A 68 19.52 -11.39 -23.73
CA PHE A 68 20.84 -12.06 -23.83
C PHE A 68 20.74 -13.50 -24.34
N THR A 69 19.58 -14.13 -24.21
CA THR A 69 19.32 -15.47 -24.74
C THR A 69 18.71 -15.46 -26.14
N TYR A 70 18.49 -14.28 -26.71
CA TYR A 70 17.98 -14.12 -28.08
C TYR A 70 19.02 -14.61 -29.09
N ASN A 71 18.55 -15.32 -30.12
CA ASN A 71 19.43 -15.90 -31.13
C ASN A 71 20.18 -14.79 -31.90
N THR A 72 21.51 -14.83 -31.85
CA THR A 72 22.38 -13.85 -32.51
C THR A 72 22.21 -13.82 -34.02
N SER A 73 21.76 -14.91 -34.65
CA SER A 73 21.50 -14.97 -36.10
C SER A 73 20.29 -14.14 -36.54
N ASN A 74 19.34 -13.89 -35.64
CA ASN A 74 18.07 -13.22 -35.96
C ASN A 74 18.09 -11.72 -35.58
N HIS A 75 19.21 -11.21 -35.06
CA HIS A 75 19.48 -9.82 -34.72
C HIS A 75 18.28 -9.03 -34.19
N TYR A 76 17.95 -9.18 -32.89
CA TYR A 76 16.95 -8.31 -32.27
C TYR A 76 17.39 -6.84 -32.37
N SER A 77 16.47 -5.98 -32.81
CA SER A 77 16.64 -4.52 -32.75
C SER A 77 15.32 -3.89 -32.34
N ILE A 78 15.38 -2.89 -31.46
CA ILE A 78 14.19 -2.12 -31.07
C ILE A 78 13.53 -1.40 -32.27
N LEU A 79 14.27 -1.21 -33.37
CA LEU A 79 13.76 -0.60 -34.59
C LEU A 79 12.97 -1.58 -35.48
N SER A 80 13.14 -2.89 -35.28
CA SER A 80 12.55 -3.93 -36.14
C SER A 80 11.80 -5.02 -35.38
N CYS A 81 11.90 -5.07 -34.06
CA CYS A 81 11.26 -6.08 -33.23
C CYS A 81 10.51 -5.38 -32.09
N THR A 82 9.24 -5.73 -31.96
CA THR A 82 8.43 -5.33 -30.82
C THR A 82 9.00 -5.96 -29.56
N PHE A 83 8.72 -5.36 -28.40
CA PHE A 83 9.21 -5.87 -27.12
C PHE A 83 8.76 -7.32 -26.88
N SER A 84 7.56 -7.67 -27.35
CA SER A 84 6.98 -9.01 -27.26
C SER A 84 7.70 -10.09 -28.07
N PHE A 85 8.57 -9.75 -29.03
CA PHE A 85 9.36 -10.75 -29.76
C PHE A 85 10.28 -11.55 -28.85
N LEU A 86 10.73 -10.94 -27.73
CA LEU A 86 11.52 -11.61 -26.71
C LEU A 86 10.77 -12.79 -26.06
N GLY A 87 9.44 -12.77 -26.06
CA GLY A 87 8.58 -13.80 -25.48
C GLY A 87 8.08 -14.87 -26.46
N SER A 88 8.56 -14.91 -27.69
CA SER A 88 8.05 -15.82 -28.71
C SER A 88 8.69 -17.21 -28.67
N TRP A 89 7.87 -18.26 -28.77
CA TRP A 89 8.31 -19.65 -28.91
C TRP A 89 8.78 -20.02 -30.31
N ASP A 90 8.52 -19.16 -31.30
CA ASP A 90 8.84 -19.46 -32.70
C ASP A 90 10.36 -19.60 -32.86
N SER A 91 10.78 -20.61 -33.63
CA SER A 91 12.21 -20.95 -33.82
C SER A 91 13.03 -19.81 -34.43
N ASN A 92 12.39 -18.93 -35.21
CA ASN A 92 12.97 -17.74 -35.81
C ASN A 92 12.94 -16.50 -34.89
N ARG A 93 12.52 -16.65 -33.63
CA ARG A 93 12.47 -15.56 -32.64
C ARG A 93 13.32 -15.91 -31.42
N ASN A 94 12.72 -16.19 -30.25
CA ASN A 94 13.45 -16.45 -29.00
C ASN A 94 13.09 -17.78 -28.31
N PRO A 95 13.25 -18.93 -28.99
CA PRO A 95 12.79 -20.22 -28.49
C PRO A 95 13.49 -20.66 -27.18
N THR A 96 14.68 -20.12 -26.88
CA THR A 96 15.47 -20.44 -25.68
C THR A 96 15.27 -19.46 -24.53
N GLY A 97 14.83 -18.23 -24.82
CA GLY A 97 14.76 -17.14 -23.84
C GLY A 97 13.35 -16.66 -23.49
N TRP A 98 12.32 -17.21 -24.15
CA TRP A 98 10.94 -16.73 -24.02
C TRP A 98 10.38 -16.81 -22.59
N TYR A 99 10.80 -17.80 -21.80
CA TYR A 99 10.26 -18.00 -20.47
C TYR A 99 10.71 -16.90 -19.50
N TRP A 100 11.90 -16.31 -19.70
CA TRP A 100 12.33 -15.14 -18.95
C TRP A 100 11.41 -13.95 -19.20
N PHE A 101 11.04 -13.70 -20.47
CA PHE A 101 10.09 -12.66 -20.81
C PHE A 101 8.73 -12.90 -20.14
N THR A 102 8.22 -14.13 -20.22
CA THR A 102 6.94 -14.53 -19.59
C THR A 102 6.96 -14.29 -18.08
N ILE A 103 8.03 -14.73 -17.40
CA ILE A 103 8.21 -14.52 -15.96
C ILE A 103 8.26 -13.02 -15.65
N GLY A 104 9.00 -12.22 -16.43
CA GLY A 104 9.08 -10.78 -16.25
C GLY A 104 7.72 -10.09 -16.39
N MET A 105 6.93 -10.46 -17.41
CA MET A 105 5.58 -9.90 -17.65
C MET A 105 4.59 -10.27 -16.53
N ILE A 106 4.63 -11.52 -16.07
CA ILE A 106 3.80 -11.97 -14.95
C ILE A 106 4.20 -11.25 -13.66
N LEU A 107 5.50 -11.20 -13.34
CA LEU A 107 5.95 -10.53 -12.13
C LEU A 107 5.65 -9.03 -12.16
N SER A 108 5.95 -8.34 -13.27
CA SER A 108 5.64 -6.91 -13.41
C SER A 108 4.17 -6.61 -13.14
N SER A 109 3.26 -7.34 -13.80
CA SER A 109 1.82 -7.15 -13.58
C SER A 109 1.42 -7.35 -12.10
N LEU A 110 1.95 -8.38 -11.42
CA LEU A 110 1.66 -8.60 -10.01
C LEU A 110 2.21 -7.49 -9.10
N PHE A 111 3.42 -7.01 -9.37
CA PHE A 111 4.05 -5.92 -8.59
C PHE A 111 3.42 -4.56 -8.86
N GLU A 112 2.75 -4.35 -9.99
CA GLU A 112 2.06 -3.10 -10.30
C GLU A 112 0.73 -2.95 -9.54
N VAL A 113 0.05 -4.05 -9.16
CA VAL A 113 -1.24 -3.98 -8.44
C VAL A 113 -1.16 -3.16 -7.14
N PRO A 114 -0.20 -3.41 -6.21
CA PRO A 114 -0.05 -2.59 -5.01
C PRO A 114 0.18 -1.10 -5.31
N LEU A 115 0.89 -0.78 -6.39
CA LEU A 115 1.18 0.60 -6.79
C LEU A 115 -0.07 1.32 -7.28
N VAL A 116 -0.88 0.67 -8.12
CA VAL A 116 -2.15 1.25 -8.59
C VAL A 116 -3.13 1.46 -7.44
N LEU A 117 -3.22 0.50 -6.52
CA LEU A 117 -4.05 0.65 -5.33
C LEU A 117 -3.51 1.72 -4.39
N TYR A 118 -2.19 1.87 -4.25
CA TYR A 118 -1.59 2.97 -3.52
C TYR A 118 -2.01 4.32 -4.10
N VAL A 119 -1.89 4.49 -5.41
CA VAL A 119 -2.32 5.71 -6.14
C VAL A 119 -3.80 5.98 -5.91
N HIS A 120 -4.66 4.96 -6.05
CA HIS A 120 -6.10 5.05 -5.78
C HIS A 120 -6.37 5.61 -4.38
N LEU A 121 -5.74 5.05 -3.36
CA LEU A 121 -5.97 5.45 -1.96
C LEU A 121 -5.60 6.90 -1.69
N ARG A 122 -4.60 7.44 -2.39
CA ARG A 122 -4.18 8.85 -2.24
C ARG A 122 -5.08 9.82 -2.97
N LEU A 123 -5.56 9.41 -4.14
CA LEU A 123 -6.27 10.29 -5.04
C LEU A 123 -7.81 10.23 -4.91
N LYS A 124 -8.36 9.17 -4.30
CA LYS A 124 -9.83 9.03 -4.09
C LYS A 124 -10.46 10.11 -3.23
N ASN A 125 -9.67 10.82 -2.42
CA ASN A 125 -10.15 11.93 -1.59
C ASN A 125 -10.24 13.26 -2.37
N VAL A 126 -9.54 13.37 -3.51
CA VAL A 126 -9.66 14.50 -4.42
C VAL A 126 -10.96 14.39 -5.21
N ASP A 127 -11.13 13.27 -5.90
CA ASP A 127 -12.33 12.88 -6.62
C ASP A 127 -12.45 11.36 -6.66
N LYS A 128 -13.47 10.82 -5.99
CA LYS A 128 -13.64 9.37 -5.85
C LYS A 128 -13.94 8.72 -7.21
N THR A 129 -14.75 9.36 -8.05
CA THR A 129 -15.21 8.80 -9.31
C THR A 129 -14.06 8.72 -10.30
N LEU A 130 -13.32 9.81 -10.49
CA LEU A 130 -12.15 9.83 -11.38
C LEU A 130 -11.06 8.88 -10.87
N ALA A 131 -10.82 8.81 -9.56
CA ALA A 131 -9.88 7.84 -9.00
C ALA A 131 -10.33 6.39 -9.29
N GLN A 132 -11.61 6.07 -9.15
CA GLN A 132 -12.15 4.74 -9.49
C GLN A 132 -12.00 4.42 -10.97
N VAL A 133 -12.30 5.37 -11.86
CA VAL A 133 -12.15 5.21 -13.31
C VAL A 133 -10.69 4.96 -13.68
N GLY A 134 -9.77 5.80 -13.19
CA GLY A 134 -8.33 5.63 -13.43
C GLY A 134 -7.79 4.30 -12.89
N THR A 135 -8.23 3.91 -11.69
CA THR A 135 -7.87 2.60 -11.11
C THR A 135 -8.42 1.45 -11.95
N GLY A 136 -9.67 1.52 -12.39
CA GLY A 136 -10.30 0.49 -13.21
C GLY A 136 -9.53 0.28 -14.51
N PHE A 137 -9.20 1.35 -15.23
CA PHE A 137 -8.40 1.27 -16.45
C PHE A 137 -7.01 0.69 -16.20
N TRP A 138 -6.29 1.13 -15.17
CA TRP A 138 -4.97 0.58 -14.87
C TRP A 138 -5.02 -0.89 -14.44
N LEU A 139 -6.00 -1.30 -13.64
CA LEU A 139 -6.16 -2.70 -13.26
C LEU A 139 -6.52 -3.59 -14.47
N VAL A 140 -7.38 -3.11 -15.38
CA VAL A 140 -7.63 -3.82 -16.65
C VAL A 140 -6.34 -3.95 -17.45
N GLY A 141 -5.55 -2.88 -17.55
CA GLY A 141 -4.24 -2.91 -18.21
C GLY A 141 -3.27 -3.92 -17.59
N ILE A 142 -3.18 -3.97 -16.26
CA ILE A 142 -2.34 -4.92 -15.53
C ILE A 142 -2.79 -6.37 -15.73
N VAL A 143 -4.10 -6.64 -15.68
CA VAL A 143 -4.63 -7.98 -15.95
C VAL A 143 -4.34 -8.38 -17.39
N SER A 144 -4.54 -7.48 -18.35
CA SER A 144 -4.19 -7.73 -19.75
C SER A 144 -2.68 -7.96 -19.93
N GLN A 145 -1.82 -7.21 -19.23
CA GLN A 145 -0.36 -7.40 -19.22
C GLN A 145 0.04 -8.78 -18.68
N PHE A 146 -0.61 -9.24 -17.61
CA PHE A 146 -0.45 -10.62 -17.13
C PHE A 146 -0.77 -11.63 -18.23
N LEU A 147 -1.90 -11.43 -18.93
CA LEU A 147 -2.30 -12.30 -20.06
C LEU A 147 -1.33 -12.23 -21.24
N VAL A 148 -0.74 -11.07 -21.54
CA VAL A 148 0.35 -10.95 -22.53
C VAL A 148 1.54 -11.84 -22.15
N GLY A 149 1.85 -11.97 -20.86
CA GLY A 149 2.85 -12.92 -20.38
C GLY A 149 2.43 -14.38 -20.59
N CYS A 150 1.15 -14.71 -20.38
CA CYS A 150 0.64 -16.07 -20.54
C CYS A 150 0.51 -16.53 -22.00
N PHE A 151 0.20 -15.61 -22.92
CA PHE A 151 0.02 -15.92 -24.33
C PHE A 151 1.22 -15.42 -25.12
N SER A 152 2.05 -16.33 -25.60
CA SER A 152 3.22 -15.98 -26.42
C SER A 152 2.81 -15.36 -27.76
N CYS A 153 3.60 -14.42 -28.27
CA CYS A 153 3.48 -13.97 -29.66
C CYS A 153 4.04 -15.06 -30.59
N SER A 154 3.29 -16.15 -30.81
CA SER A 154 3.67 -17.31 -31.63
C SER A 154 2.59 -17.60 -32.67
N ASN A 155 3.00 -18.07 -33.86
CA ASN A 155 2.06 -18.53 -34.89
C ASN A 155 1.44 -19.91 -34.59
N SER A 156 1.80 -20.53 -33.48
CA SER A 156 1.22 -21.80 -33.04
C SER A 156 -0.30 -21.68 -32.88
N LEU A 157 -1.04 -22.69 -33.36
CA LEU A 157 -2.50 -22.72 -33.27
C LEU A 157 -2.95 -23.08 -31.85
N LEU A 158 -3.91 -22.31 -31.34
CA LEU A 158 -4.79 -22.68 -30.23
C LEU A 158 -5.96 -23.52 -30.77
N ALA A 159 -6.82 -24.00 -29.87
CA ALA A 159 -8.08 -24.63 -30.23
C ALA A 159 -8.96 -23.70 -31.10
N GLY A 160 -9.62 -24.27 -32.11
CA GLY A 160 -10.55 -23.53 -32.98
C GLY A 160 -9.88 -22.70 -34.08
N GLY A 161 -8.58 -22.90 -34.35
CA GLY A 161 -7.88 -22.24 -35.46
C GLY A 161 -7.40 -20.81 -35.17
N VAL A 162 -7.61 -20.30 -33.96
CA VAL A 162 -7.04 -19.02 -33.50
C VAL A 162 -5.58 -19.25 -33.11
N SER A 163 -4.65 -18.39 -33.52
CA SER A 163 -3.25 -18.53 -33.09
C SER A 163 -2.99 -17.91 -31.72
N PHE A 164 -1.93 -18.35 -31.03
CA PHE A 164 -1.46 -17.68 -29.80
C PHE A 164 -1.14 -16.20 -30.06
N GLY A 165 -0.59 -15.89 -31.22
CA GLY A 165 -0.29 -14.54 -31.68
C GLY A 165 -1.53 -13.66 -31.80
N ASP A 166 -2.66 -14.19 -32.29
CA ASP A 166 -3.92 -13.43 -32.37
C ASP A 166 -4.42 -13.03 -30.99
N VAL A 167 -4.40 -13.98 -30.04
CA VAL A 167 -4.77 -13.71 -28.66
C VAL A 167 -3.82 -12.69 -28.04
N HIS A 168 -2.50 -12.90 -28.18
CA HIS A 168 -1.46 -12.01 -27.68
C HIS A 168 -1.64 -10.57 -28.17
N ASN A 169 -1.83 -10.38 -29.47
CA ASN A 169 -1.96 -9.04 -30.06
C ASN A 169 -3.22 -8.32 -29.55
N ASN A 170 -4.33 -9.05 -29.38
CA ASN A 170 -5.55 -8.50 -28.82
C ASN A 170 -5.37 -8.10 -27.35
N VAL A 171 -4.79 -8.98 -26.51
CA VAL A 171 -4.57 -8.64 -25.10
C VAL A 171 -3.54 -7.52 -24.93
N ALA A 172 -2.48 -7.48 -25.76
CA ALA A 172 -1.50 -6.39 -25.77
C ALA A 172 -2.14 -5.05 -26.13
N SER A 173 -3.03 -5.04 -27.13
CA SER A 173 -3.78 -3.84 -27.51
C SER A 173 -4.64 -3.32 -26.36
N VAL A 174 -5.35 -4.22 -25.65
CA VAL A 174 -6.13 -3.85 -24.46
C VAL A 174 -5.22 -3.29 -23.36
N THR A 175 -4.06 -3.90 -23.12
CA THR A 175 -3.05 -3.39 -22.17
C THR A 175 -2.68 -1.95 -22.48
N PHE A 176 -2.28 -1.66 -23.73
CA PHE A 176 -1.89 -0.31 -24.12
C PHE A 176 -3.03 0.70 -23.98
N VAL A 177 -4.21 0.39 -24.53
CA VAL A 177 -5.37 1.30 -24.45
C VAL A 177 -5.73 1.58 -23.00
N ALA A 178 -5.82 0.56 -22.16
CA ALA A 178 -6.23 0.72 -20.77
C ALA A 178 -5.20 1.52 -19.95
N LEU A 179 -3.90 1.23 -20.09
CA LEU A 179 -2.85 1.99 -19.40
C LEU A 179 -2.76 3.45 -19.89
N LEU A 180 -2.82 3.65 -21.21
CA LEU A 180 -2.77 4.97 -21.85
C LEU A 180 -4.01 5.83 -21.59
N VAL A 181 -5.18 5.24 -21.31
CA VAL A 181 -6.37 5.98 -20.90
C VAL A 181 -6.33 6.29 -19.40
N GLY A 182 -5.89 5.34 -18.56
CA GLY A 182 -5.80 5.54 -17.12
C GLY A 182 -4.81 6.63 -16.71
N ALA A 183 -3.68 6.78 -17.43
CA ALA A 183 -2.67 7.80 -17.14
C ALA A 183 -3.21 9.25 -17.27
N PRO A 184 -3.87 9.66 -18.37
CA PRO A 184 -4.61 10.90 -18.49
C PRO A 184 -5.64 11.14 -17.39
N VAL A 185 -6.36 10.11 -16.96
CA VAL A 185 -7.39 10.26 -15.92
C VAL A 185 -6.73 10.67 -14.59
N TYR A 186 -5.62 10.02 -14.22
CA TYR A 186 -4.87 10.41 -13.02
C TYR A 186 -4.17 11.77 -13.18
N ALA A 187 -3.63 12.04 -14.36
CA ALA A 187 -3.06 13.34 -14.70
C ALA A 187 -4.11 14.47 -14.53
N ALA A 188 -5.30 14.28 -15.06
CA ALA A 188 -6.42 15.22 -14.92
C ALA A 188 -6.83 15.39 -13.45
N LEU A 189 -6.86 14.31 -12.67
CA LEU A 189 -7.21 14.36 -11.24
C LEU A 189 -6.17 15.15 -10.44
N VAL A 190 -4.89 14.96 -10.71
CA VAL A 190 -3.81 15.74 -10.07
C VAL A 190 -3.85 17.20 -10.50
N GLY A 191 -4.08 17.48 -11.79
CA GLY A 191 -4.28 18.84 -12.31
C GLY A 191 -5.50 19.54 -11.71
N TYR A 192 -6.58 18.80 -11.43
CA TYR A 192 -7.79 19.30 -10.80
C TYR A 192 -7.60 19.67 -9.32
N ASP A 193 -6.73 18.95 -8.61
CA ASP A 193 -6.43 19.23 -7.20
C ASP A 193 -5.57 20.50 -7.01
N LYS A 194 -4.64 20.77 -7.94
CA LYS A 194 -3.65 21.86 -7.84
C LYS A 194 -4.28 23.21 -7.45
N PRO A 195 -5.36 23.71 -8.09
CA PRO A 195 -5.97 24.99 -7.73
C PRO A 195 -6.68 24.97 -6.36
N LYS A 196 -7.19 23.82 -5.92
CA LYS A 196 -7.93 23.67 -4.66
C LYS A 196 -7.00 23.50 -3.46
N SER A 197 -5.95 22.71 -3.62
CA SER A 197 -4.92 22.48 -2.60
C SER A 197 -4.06 23.72 -2.36
N CYS A 198 -3.74 24.49 -3.40
CA CYS A 198 -3.09 25.80 -3.25
C CYS A 198 -3.94 26.81 -2.44
N ARG A 199 -5.27 26.64 -2.37
CA ARG A 199 -6.16 27.53 -1.58
C ARG A 199 -6.36 27.09 -0.13
N LYS A 200 -6.16 25.81 0.22
CA LYS A 200 -6.51 25.26 1.54
C LYS A 200 -5.32 24.92 2.44
N ILE A 201 -4.11 24.80 1.91
CA ILE A 201 -3.00 24.18 2.65
C ILE A 201 -1.87 25.18 2.85
N GLY A 202 -1.85 25.80 4.03
CA GLY A 202 -0.67 26.48 4.54
C GLY A 202 0.49 25.48 4.71
N LYS A 203 1.55 25.68 3.92
CA LYS A 203 2.97 25.30 4.11
C LYS A 203 3.36 23.84 4.47
N GLY A 204 2.44 22.92 4.78
CA GLY A 204 2.80 21.69 5.48
C GLY A 204 3.13 20.45 4.65
N ASN A 205 2.45 20.21 3.53
CA ASN A 205 2.60 18.95 2.75
C ASN A 205 2.24 19.20 1.29
N MET A 206 3.04 20.03 0.60
CA MET A 206 2.89 20.14 -0.85
C MET A 206 3.24 18.77 -1.46
N LEU A 207 2.29 18.18 -2.20
CA LEU A 207 2.63 17.43 -3.42
C LEU A 207 3.79 18.17 -4.05
N ASN A 208 4.94 17.52 -4.16
CA ASN A 208 6.16 18.19 -4.55
C ASN A 208 5.96 18.66 -6.00
N HIS A 209 5.54 19.92 -6.17
CA HIS A 209 4.87 20.38 -7.40
C HIS A 209 5.70 20.12 -8.64
N PHE A 210 7.02 20.14 -8.49
CA PHE A 210 7.99 19.72 -9.49
C PHE A 210 7.73 18.30 -10.02
N TYR A 211 7.59 17.31 -9.15
CA TYR A 211 7.37 15.91 -9.53
C TYR A 211 6.00 15.68 -10.15
N THR A 212 4.99 16.41 -9.66
CA THR A 212 3.66 16.42 -10.26
C THR A 212 3.69 16.99 -11.68
N ASP A 213 4.34 18.13 -11.88
CA ASP A 213 4.44 18.78 -13.19
C ASP A 213 5.31 17.95 -14.15
N LEU A 214 6.36 17.30 -13.64
CA LEU A 214 7.15 16.32 -14.39
C LEU A 214 6.30 15.13 -14.83
N PHE A 215 5.48 14.57 -13.93
CA PHE A 215 4.56 13.47 -14.29
C PHE A 215 3.59 13.89 -15.39
N MET A 216 2.95 15.06 -15.25
CA MET A 216 2.07 15.61 -16.29
C MET A 216 2.80 15.76 -17.61
N GLY A 217 4.04 16.28 -17.57
CA GLY A 217 4.91 16.42 -18.73
C GLY A 217 5.19 15.08 -19.41
N ILE A 218 5.49 14.03 -18.64
CA ILE A 218 5.75 12.68 -19.17
C ILE A 218 4.48 12.08 -19.80
N VAL A 219 3.31 12.22 -19.15
CA VAL A 219 2.04 11.71 -19.70
C VAL A 219 1.69 12.41 -21.00
N VAL A 220 1.76 13.75 -21.02
CA VAL A 220 1.52 14.54 -22.25
C VAL A 220 2.54 14.17 -23.32
N PHE A 221 3.82 14.07 -22.97
CA PHE A 221 4.86 13.66 -23.89
C PHE A 221 4.57 12.29 -24.50
N ALA A 222 4.22 11.27 -23.70
CA ALA A 222 3.87 9.94 -24.20
C ALA A 222 2.73 9.99 -25.22
N ILE A 223 1.62 10.64 -24.87
CA ILE A 223 0.43 10.70 -25.72
C ILE A 223 0.72 11.47 -27.00
N CYS A 224 1.29 12.67 -26.87
CA CYS A 224 1.60 13.53 -28.02
C CYS A 224 2.61 12.86 -28.94
N THR A 225 3.61 12.17 -28.40
CA THR A 225 4.63 11.50 -29.20
C THR A 225 4.03 10.33 -29.98
N VAL A 226 3.26 9.46 -29.34
CA VAL A 226 2.58 8.34 -30.03
C VAL A 226 1.68 8.86 -31.13
N VAL A 227 0.80 9.82 -30.82
CA VAL A 227 -0.14 10.38 -31.79
C VAL A 227 0.62 11.05 -32.94
N PHE A 228 1.64 11.86 -32.62
CA PHE A 228 2.43 12.57 -33.63
C PHE A 228 3.11 11.62 -34.60
N PHE A 229 3.82 10.60 -34.10
CA PHE A 229 4.55 9.69 -34.97
C PHE A 229 3.63 8.75 -35.75
N CYS A 230 2.53 8.27 -35.15
CA CYS A 230 1.53 7.49 -35.89
C CYS A 230 0.88 8.30 -37.02
N VAL A 231 0.51 9.55 -36.77
CA VAL A 231 -0.11 10.43 -37.78
C VAL A 231 0.91 10.82 -38.85
N LEU A 232 2.11 11.25 -38.45
CA LEU A 232 3.16 11.66 -39.38
C LEU A 232 3.56 10.50 -40.30
N TRP A 233 3.73 9.30 -39.75
CA TRP A 233 4.04 8.12 -40.56
C TRP A 233 2.92 7.80 -41.54
N GLN A 234 1.66 7.87 -41.12
CA GLN A 234 0.54 7.61 -42.01
C GLN A 234 0.52 8.61 -43.19
N ILE A 235 0.84 9.88 -42.95
CA ILE A 235 0.95 10.89 -44.00
C ILE A 235 2.09 10.56 -44.97
N VAL A 236 3.29 10.28 -44.45
CA VAL A 236 4.47 9.92 -45.26
C VAL A 236 4.19 8.67 -46.10
N TYR A 237 3.62 7.64 -45.48
CA TYR A 237 3.25 6.40 -46.13
C TYR A 237 2.28 6.62 -47.29
N LEU A 238 1.23 7.42 -47.10
CA LEU A 238 0.26 7.71 -48.17
C LEU A 238 0.91 8.39 -49.37
N VAL A 239 1.86 9.31 -49.15
CA VAL A 239 2.64 9.95 -50.23
C VAL A 239 3.51 8.92 -50.94
N LEU A 240 4.22 8.06 -50.21
CA LEU A 240 5.07 7.02 -50.81
C LEU A 240 4.24 6.01 -51.61
N LYS A 241 3.13 5.54 -51.05
CA LYS A 241 2.18 4.61 -51.69
C LYS A 241 1.56 5.21 -52.95
N SER A 242 1.32 6.52 -53.00
CA SER A 242 0.83 7.20 -54.21
C SER A 242 1.86 7.20 -55.36
N LYS A 243 3.15 7.19 -55.03
CA LYS A 243 4.26 7.14 -55.99
C LYS A 243 4.68 5.72 -56.33
N ASN A 244 4.42 4.77 -55.45
CA ASN A 244 4.70 3.35 -55.62
C ASN A 244 3.48 2.53 -55.20
N PRO A 245 2.50 2.30 -56.10
CA PRO A 245 1.27 1.59 -55.79
C PRO A 245 1.49 0.15 -55.27
N ASP A 246 2.63 -0.46 -55.60
CA ASP A 246 2.97 -1.83 -55.20
C ASP A 246 3.65 -1.92 -53.81
N MET A 247 3.94 -0.78 -53.18
CA MET A 247 4.54 -0.70 -51.84
C MET A 247 3.72 -1.49 -50.80
N GLY A 248 4.37 -2.09 -49.80
CA GLY A 248 3.70 -2.89 -48.77
C GLY A 248 2.76 -2.10 -47.85
N SER A 249 2.37 -2.70 -46.72
CA SER A 249 1.60 -2.00 -45.69
C SER A 249 2.46 -0.91 -45.02
N SER A 250 1.82 0.10 -44.43
CA SER A 250 2.52 1.15 -43.69
C SER A 250 3.42 0.59 -42.59
N PHE A 251 2.99 -0.48 -41.93
CA PHE A 251 3.80 -1.13 -40.89
C PHE A 251 5.08 -1.74 -41.45
N ASN A 252 5.00 -2.51 -42.54
CA ASN A 252 6.16 -3.19 -43.11
C ASN A 252 7.21 -2.20 -43.63
N GLU A 253 6.77 -1.12 -44.28
CA GLU A 253 7.64 -0.11 -44.86
C GLU A 253 8.29 0.80 -43.80
N SER A 254 7.73 0.84 -42.58
CA SER A 254 8.28 1.62 -41.47
C SER A 254 9.47 0.95 -40.79
N MET A 255 9.66 -0.34 -41.03
CA MET A 255 10.63 -1.17 -40.31
C MET A 255 12.06 -0.64 -40.49
N ASN A 256 12.86 -0.66 -39.41
CA ASN A 256 14.21 -0.11 -39.38
C ASN A 256 14.32 1.43 -39.57
N THR A 257 13.21 2.16 -39.51
CA THR A 257 13.20 3.63 -39.53
C THR A 257 12.82 4.20 -38.15
N VAL A 258 12.97 5.51 -37.98
CA VAL A 258 12.45 6.23 -36.78
C VAL A 258 10.92 6.24 -36.70
N PHE A 259 10.23 5.81 -37.75
CA PHE A 259 8.78 5.69 -37.79
C PHE A 259 8.31 4.26 -37.49
N SER A 260 9.22 3.34 -37.20
CA SER A 260 8.85 1.94 -36.99
C SER A 260 7.93 1.79 -35.77
N PHE A 261 6.87 1.00 -35.94
CA PHE A 261 5.97 0.68 -34.85
C PHE A 261 6.71 0.06 -33.65
N ALA A 262 7.67 -0.84 -33.94
CA ALA A 262 8.51 -1.47 -32.93
C ALA A 262 9.23 -0.46 -32.03
N LEU A 263 9.81 0.61 -32.60
CA LEU A 263 10.48 1.64 -31.82
C LEU A 263 9.52 2.32 -30.86
N TRP A 264 8.38 2.78 -31.38
CA TRP A 264 7.41 3.54 -30.61
C TRP A 264 6.74 2.69 -29.54
N GLU A 265 6.46 1.41 -29.82
CA GLU A 265 6.00 0.47 -28.81
C GLU A 265 6.99 0.35 -27.65
N ASN A 266 8.28 0.15 -27.94
CA ASN A 266 9.33 0.07 -26.89
C ASN A 266 9.40 1.37 -26.06
N VAL A 267 9.36 2.54 -26.71
CA VAL A 267 9.36 3.84 -26.03
C VAL A 267 8.12 4.01 -25.14
N VAL A 268 6.94 3.61 -25.61
CA VAL A 268 5.70 3.66 -24.84
C VAL A 268 5.77 2.74 -23.64
N ILE A 269 6.23 1.51 -23.80
CA ILE A 269 6.40 0.55 -22.70
C ILE A 269 7.30 1.17 -21.62
N ILE A 270 8.49 1.64 -21.98
CA ILE A 270 9.44 2.25 -21.04
C ILE A 270 8.78 3.45 -20.33
N THR A 271 8.06 4.28 -21.07
CA THR A 271 7.39 5.45 -20.50
C THR A 271 6.28 5.06 -19.52
N LEU A 272 5.49 4.03 -19.84
CA LEU A 272 4.46 3.49 -18.96
C LEU A 272 5.06 2.91 -17.68
N TYR A 273 6.20 2.21 -17.75
CA TYR A 273 6.93 1.76 -16.56
C TYR A 273 7.38 2.95 -15.69
N ILE A 274 7.95 3.99 -16.29
CA ILE A 274 8.35 5.21 -15.56
C ILE A 274 7.12 5.87 -14.89
N ILE A 275 5.99 5.94 -15.59
CA ILE A 275 4.72 6.46 -15.06
C ILE A 275 4.26 5.60 -13.87
N LEU A 276 4.07 4.29 -14.05
CA LEU A 276 3.49 3.40 -13.03
C LEU A 276 4.36 3.31 -11.77
N TRP A 277 5.69 3.31 -11.92
CA TRP A 277 6.62 3.15 -10.80
C TRP A 277 7.10 4.48 -10.23
N GLY A 278 7.23 5.51 -11.05
CA GLY A 278 7.65 6.85 -10.61
C GLY A 278 6.51 7.67 -10.00
N PHE A 279 5.29 7.56 -10.53
CA PHE A 279 4.15 8.36 -10.09
C PHE A 279 3.81 8.21 -8.60
N PRO A 280 3.80 7.00 -8.00
CA PRO A 280 3.56 6.83 -6.57
C PRO A 280 4.47 7.68 -5.67
N PHE A 281 5.71 7.94 -6.07
CA PHE A 281 6.65 8.77 -5.30
C PHE A 281 6.34 10.27 -5.36
N THR A 282 5.57 10.69 -6.36
CA THR A 282 5.14 12.08 -6.49
C THR A 282 3.97 12.39 -5.56
N LEU A 283 3.27 11.37 -5.06
CA LEU A 283 2.06 11.49 -4.24
C LEU A 283 2.35 11.68 -2.76
N PRO A 284 1.45 12.33 -2.00
CA PRO A 284 1.65 12.55 -0.58
C PRO A 284 1.64 11.22 0.19
N THR A 285 2.70 11.01 0.95
CA THR A 285 2.89 9.81 1.80
C THR A 285 1.91 9.75 2.96
N ARG A 286 1.25 10.87 3.32
CA ARG A 286 0.24 10.95 4.37
C ARG A 286 -1.16 11.12 3.77
N ILE A 287 -2.13 10.29 4.19
CA ILE A 287 -3.53 10.44 3.80
C ILE A 287 -4.10 11.52 4.73
N ASP A 288 -3.88 12.77 4.34
CA ASP A 288 -4.39 13.95 5.05
C ASP A 288 -5.88 14.12 4.71
N GLY A 289 -6.68 13.20 5.24
CA GLY A 289 -8.13 13.16 5.05
C GLY A 289 -8.88 12.38 6.14
N LEU A 290 -8.19 11.53 6.92
CA LEU A 290 -8.74 11.08 8.19
C LEU A 290 -8.75 12.27 9.13
N ALA A 291 -9.93 12.87 9.34
CA ALA A 291 -10.12 13.94 10.32
C ALA A 291 -9.48 13.52 11.66
N PRO A 292 -8.92 14.45 12.45
CA PRO A 292 -8.37 14.14 13.78
C PRO A 292 -9.30 13.24 14.60
N LYS A 293 -10.63 13.43 14.47
CA LYS A 293 -11.67 12.57 15.06
C LYS A 293 -11.68 11.12 14.57
N GLN A 294 -11.45 10.86 13.28
CA GLN A 294 -11.37 9.49 12.75
C GLN A 294 -10.04 8.82 13.16
N ARG A 295 -8.94 9.59 13.20
CA ARG A 295 -7.65 9.13 13.75
C ARG A 295 -7.79 8.75 15.22
N LEU A 296 -8.45 9.61 16.01
CA LEU A 296 -8.83 9.33 17.39
C LEU A 296 -9.78 8.15 17.47
N SER A 297 -10.78 7.98 16.59
CA SER A 297 -11.69 6.82 16.68
C SER A 297 -11.00 5.49 16.37
N ILE A 298 -10.02 5.46 15.47
CA ILE A 298 -9.25 4.26 15.13
C ILE A 298 -8.25 3.97 16.26
N ALA A 299 -7.57 5.01 16.77
CA ALA A 299 -6.72 4.90 17.94
C ALA A 299 -7.52 4.48 19.18
N PHE A 300 -8.71 5.04 19.41
CA PHE A 300 -9.61 4.65 20.48
C PHE A 300 -10.18 3.25 20.30
N LYS A 301 -10.53 2.81 19.08
CA LYS A 301 -10.93 1.42 18.83
C LYS A 301 -9.80 0.46 19.14
N LYS A 302 -8.57 0.83 18.78
CA LYS A 302 -7.36 0.07 19.07
C LYS A 302 -7.10 0.02 20.58
N ILE A 303 -7.14 1.16 21.26
CA ILE A 303 -7.06 1.26 22.73
C ILE A 303 -8.21 0.50 23.40
N GLN A 304 -9.44 0.50 22.86
CA GLN A 304 -10.58 -0.26 23.40
C GLN A 304 -10.37 -1.77 23.25
N LEU A 305 -9.87 -2.23 22.10
CA LEU A 305 -9.50 -3.62 21.87
C LEU A 305 -8.36 -4.04 22.81
N ASP A 306 -7.35 -3.19 22.95
CA ASP A 306 -6.22 -3.40 23.86
C ASP A 306 -6.67 -3.40 25.33
N GLN A 307 -7.65 -2.57 25.71
CA GLN A 307 -8.27 -2.57 27.04
C GLN A 307 -9.14 -3.80 27.29
N ILE A 308 -9.83 -4.33 26.28
CA ILE A 308 -10.59 -5.58 26.39
C ILE A 308 -9.63 -6.75 26.61
N HIS A 309 -8.52 -6.79 25.87
CA HIS A 309 -7.48 -7.80 26.08
C HIS A 309 -6.82 -7.64 27.45
N LEU A 310 -6.50 -6.42 27.89
CA LEU A 310 -5.96 -6.14 29.22
C LEU A 310 -6.92 -6.58 30.33
N LYS A 311 -8.24 -6.30 30.21
CA LYS A 311 -9.25 -6.78 31.17
C LYS A 311 -9.36 -8.30 31.18
N THR A 312 -9.23 -8.94 30.02
CA THR A 312 -9.27 -10.41 29.90
C THR A 312 -8.02 -11.06 30.49
N ASP A 313 -6.86 -10.44 30.31
CA ASP A 313 -5.59 -10.92 30.85
C ASP A 313 -5.50 -10.67 32.37
N ILE A 314 -5.99 -9.52 32.86
CA ILE A 314 -6.17 -9.26 34.30
C ILE A 314 -7.14 -10.28 34.91
N ALA A 315 -8.25 -10.60 34.24
CA ALA A 315 -9.20 -11.62 34.72
C ALA A 315 -8.60 -13.03 34.75
N LYS A 316 -7.74 -13.38 33.79
CA LYS A 316 -6.99 -14.65 33.79
C LYS A 316 -5.93 -14.71 34.88
N ILE A 317 -5.18 -13.63 35.09
CA ILE A 317 -4.21 -13.51 36.18
C ILE A 317 -4.95 -13.66 37.52
N TRP A 318 -6.09 -12.99 37.68
CA TRP A 318 -6.96 -13.11 38.86
C TRP A 318 -7.52 -14.53 39.07
N TYR A 319 -8.01 -15.18 38.02
CA TYR A 319 -8.47 -16.57 38.10
C TYR A 319 -7.34 -17.53 38.51
N THR A 320 -6.11 -17.25 38.07
CA THR A 320 -4.92 -18.03 38.43
C THR A 320 -4.53 -17.81 39.88
N ILE A 321 -4.60 -16.57 40.38
CA ILE A 321 -4.33 -16.21 41.78
C ILE A 321 -5.37 -16.83 42.72
N LEU A 322 -6.66 -16.78 42.35
CA LEU A 322 -7.75 -17.32 43.18
C LEU A 322 -7.77 -18.86 43.25
N ASN A 323 -7.28 -19.55 42.23
CA ASN A 323 -7.21 -21.01 42.23
C ASN A 323 -5.92 -21.58 42.85
N GLN A 324 -4.92 -20.75 43.13
CA GLN A 324 -3.73 -21.16 43.89
C GLN A 324 -3.95 -20.85 45.37
N ASN A 325 -4.65 -21.77 46.04
CA ASN A 325 -4.88 -21.69 47.47
C ASN A 325 -3.55 -21.70 48.25
N ASP A 326 -3.49 -20.83 49.26
CA ASP A 326 -2.60 -20.79 50.43
C ASP A 326 -1.30 -19.95 50.42
N VAL A 327 -0.86 -19.38 49.29
CA VAL A 327 0.33 -18.48 49.30
C VAL A 327 0.09 -17.13 48.59
N GLY A 328 -1.05 -16.96 47.92
CA GLY A 328 -1.29 -15.84 46.99
C GLY A 328 -1.91 -14.56 47.56
N SER A 329 -2.42 -14.53 48.80
CA SER A 329 -3.24 -13.41 49.28
C SER A 329 -2.46 -12.12 49.55
N ARG A 330 -1.24 -12.19 50.12
CA ARG A 330 -0.37 -11.01 50.34
C ARG A 330 0.15 -10.44 49.03
N ASN A 331 0.63 -11.28 48.12
CA ASN A 331 1.10 -10.83 46.81
C ASN A 331 -0.02 -10.21 45.96
N ALA A 332 -1.27 -10.64 46.15
CA ALA A 332 -2.43 -10.03 45.49
C ALA A 332 -2.78 -8.66 46.07
N ALA A 333 -2.70 -8.47 47.39
CA ALA A 333 -2.94 -7.18 48.04
C ALA A 333 -1.86 -6.16 47.62
N ASP A 334 -0.58 -6.54 47.70
CA ASP A 334 0.54 -5.69 47.27
C ASP A 334 0.44 -5.34 45.78
N PHE A 335 0.02 -6.29 44.94
CA PHE A 335 -0.20 -6.03 43.51
C PHE A 335 -1.33 -5.02 43.26
N LEU A 336 -2.45 -5.14 43.98
CA LEU A 336 -3.59 -4.21 43.83
C LEU A 336 -3.28 -2.81 44.34
N GLU A 337 -2.51 -2.70 45.42
CA GLU A 337 -2.06 -1.42 45.96
C GLU A 337 -1.12 -0.71 44.97
N ASN A 338 -0.14 -1.45 44.42
CA ASN A 338 0.73 -0.95 43.36
C ASN A 338 -0.02 -0.61 42.05
N LEU A 339 -1.12 -1.30 41.74
CA LEU A 339 -1.95 -1.02 40.56
C LEU A 339 -2.81 0.24 40.75
N ALA A 340 -3.25 0.50 41.98
CA ALA A 340 -4.02 1.69 42.34
C ALA A 340 -3.16 2.97 42.35
N ASP A 341 -1.89 2.83 42.71
CA ASP A 341 -0.90 3.94 42.78
C ASP A 341 -0.22 4.24 41.43
N CYS A 342 -0.58 3.53 40.36
CA CYS A 342 0.01 3.72 39.04
C CYS A 342 -0.63 4.93 38.32
N GLU A 343 0.11 6.04 38.18
CA GLU A 343 -0.36 7.31 37.57
C GLU A 343 -0.97 7.14 36.16
N GLU A 344 -0.49 6.19 35.36
CA GLU A 344 -1.06 5.89 34.03
C GLU A 344 -2.48 5.27 34.10
N ILE A 345 -2.80 4.58 35.20
CA ILE A 345 -4.09 3.94 35.43
C ILE A 345 -5.09 4.92 36.05
N GLU A 346 -4.60 5.92 36.80
CA GLU A 346 -5.41 6.95 37.45
C GLU A 346 -6.23 7.78 36.44
N GLY A 347 -5.72 7.96 35.21
CA GLY A 347 -6.45 8.60 34.10
C GLY A 347 -7.46 7.69 33.40
N LEU A 348 -7.42 6.37 33.62
CA LEU A 348 -8.22 5.36 32.92
C LEU A 348 -9.30 4.71 33.79
N LEU A 349 -9.10 4.67 35.11
CA LEU A 349 -10.08 4.20 36.08
C LEU A 349 -10.83 5.37 36.69
N SER A 350 -12.15 5.27 36.79
CA SER A 350 -12.93 6.24 37.57
C SER A 350 -12.45 6.22 39.03
N GLN A 351 -12.42 7.38 39.70
CA GLN A 351 -12.12 7.51 41.13
C GLN A 351 -12.84 6.45 42.01
N ASN A 352 -14.09 6.11 41.68
CA ASN A 352 -14.84 5.05 42.37
C ASN A 352 -14.21 3.65 42.24
N ALA A 353 -13.60 3.34 41.09
CA ALA A 353 -12.95 2.06 40.84
C ALA A 353 -11.64 1.93 41.62
N ILE A 354 -10.87 3.02 41.69
CA ILE A 354 -9.66 3.10 42.50
C ILE A 354 -10.02 2.92 43.98
N GLN A 355 -11.00 3.67 44.49
CA GLN A 355 -11.46 3.53 45.86
C GLN A 355 -11.96 2.11 46.19
N THR A 356 -12.65 1.46 45.24
CA THR A 356 -13.13 0.08 45.43
C THR A 356 -11.98 -0.92 45.47
N LEU A 357 -10.98 -0.79 44.58
CA LEU A 357 -9.81 -1.66 44.57
C LEU A 357 -8.94 -1.46 45.81
N THR A 358 -8.71 -0.21 46.24
CA THR A 358 -7.99 0.10 47.50
C THR A 358 -8.73 -0.45 48.71
N LYS A 359 -10.07 -0.38 48.72
CA LYS A 359 -10.89 -0.98 49.79
C LYS A 359 -10.71 -2.49 49.82
N ILE A 360 -10.79 -3.17 48.67
CA ILE A 360 -10.59 -4.62 48.57
C ILE A 360 -9.17 -5.02 49.03
N ALA A 361 -8.13 -4.28 48.61
CA ALA A 361 -6.75 -4.55 49.03
C ALA A 361 -6.58 -4.46 50.56
N LYS A 362 -7.17 -3.44 51.19
CA LYS A 362 -7.18 -3.30 52.66
C LYS A 362 -7.92 -4.44 53.35
N MET A 363 -9.05 -4.87 52.81
CA MET A 363 -9.83 -6.00 53.37
C MET A 363 -9.07 -7.33 53.27
N ILE A 364 -8.33 -7.55 52.18
CA ILE A 364 -7.46 -8.73 52.00
C ILE A 364 -6.31 -8.70 53.01
N ASN A 365 -5.65 -7.55 53.21
CA ASN A 365 -4.56 -7.40 54.18
C ASN A 365 -5.03 -7.56 55.64
N ASN A 366 -6.29 -7.24 55.92
CA ASN A 366 -6.90 -7.41 57.24
C ASN A 366 -7.50 -8.81 57.47
N HIS A 367 -7.36 -9.75 56.52
CA HIS A 367 -7.94 -11.08 56.57
C HIS A 367 -9.47 -11.08 56.80
N GLU A 368 -10.18 -10.09 56.25
CA GLU A 368 -11.64 -10.04 56.33
C GLU A 368 -12.29 -11.19 55.54
N LYS A 369 -13.54 -11.55 55.90
CA LYS A 369 -14.20 -12.76 55.39
C LYS A 369 -14.36 -12.70 53.87
N ALA A 370 -14.03 -13.81 53.20
CA ALA A 370 -14.09 -13.95 51.74
C ALA A 370 -15.46 -13.57 51.14
N ASP A 371 -16.55 -13.74 51.90
CA ASP A 371 -17.92 -13.43 51.46
C ASP A 371 -18.19 -11.92 51.32
N GLU A 372 -17.57 -11.07 52.15
CA GLU A 372 -17.68 -9.60 52.03
C GLU A 372 -16.88 -9.07 50.84
N ILE A 373 -15.69 -9.62 50.62
CA ILE A 373 -14.86 -9.32 49.44
C ILE A 373 -15.59 -9.72 48.16
N GLN A 374 -16.21 -10.92 48.12
CA GLN A 374 -17.03 -11.35 46.98
C GLN A 374 -18.24 -10.45 46.72
N THR A 375 -18.86 -9.91 47.78
CA THR A 375 -20.03 -9.02 47.66
C THR A 375 -19.65 -7.68 47.02
N ILE A 376 -18.56 -7.07 47.48
CA ILE A 376 -18.03 -5.81 46.91
C ILE A 376 -17.57 -6.04 45.45
N LEU A 377 -16.93 -7.17 45.16
CA LEU A 377 -16.53 -7.53 43.80
C LEU A 377 -17.74 -7.71 42.87
N LYS A 378 -18.84 -8.30 43.34
CA LYS A 378 -20.10 -8.42 42.58
C LYS A 378 -20.73 -7.05 42.30
N GLU A 379 -20.70 -6.13 43.25
CA GLU A 379 -21.17 -4.74 43.04
C GLU A 379 -20.29 -3.97 42.06
N PHE A 380 -18.97 -4.17 42.13
CA PHE A 380 -18.01 -3.57 41.21
C PHE A 380 -18.18 -4.07 39.77
N THR A 381 -18.37 -5.38 39.59
CA THR A 381 -18.66 -5.97 38.26
C THR A 381 -20.01 -5.52 37.72
N LYS A 382 -21.03 -5.38 38.58
CA LYS A 382 -22.34 -4.82 38.19
C LYS A 382 -22.22 -3.37 37.71
N SER A 383 -21.52 -2.51 38.46
CA SER A 383 -21.27 -1.11 38.05
C SER A 383 -20.46 -1.02 36.76
N SER A 384 -19.48 -1.91 36.57
CA SER A 384 -18.67 -1.97 35.35
C SER A 384 -19.49 -2.40 34.12
N TYR A 385 -20.45 -3.30 34.32
CA TYR A 385 -21.39 -3.74 33.29
C TYR A 385 -22.43 -2.66 32.95
N GLU A 386 -22.91 -1.91 33.95
CA GLU A 386 -23.78 -0.75 33.74
C GLU A 386 -23.06 0.37 32.98
N LEU A 387 -21.77 0.62 33.27
CA LEU A 387 -20.94 1.57 32.53
C LEU A 387 -20.76 1.14 31.06
N TRP A 388 -20.59 -0.16 30.82
CA TRP A 388 -20.51 -0.74 29.47
C TRP A 388 -21.83 -0.55 28.70
N ASN A 389 -22.97 -0.79 29.34
CA ASN A 389 -24.31 -0.53 28.76
C ASN A 389 -24.57 0.96 28.50
N TRP A 390 -24.10 1.85 29.38
CA TRP A 390 -24.22 3.30 29.21
C TRP A 390 -23.43 3.79 27.99
N GLN A 391 -22.19 3.31 27.82
CA GLN A 391 -21.37 3.62 26.63
C GLN A 391 -21.98 3.05 25.34
N HIS A 392 -22.62 1.88 25.42
CA HIS A 392 -23.32 1.28 24.28
C HIS A 392 -24.60 2.05 23.90
N THR A 393 -25.27 2.65 24.89
CA THR A 393 -26.46 3.50 24.72
C THR A 393 -26.10 4.85 24.12
N ILE A 394 -25.02 5.49 24.61
CA ILE A 394 -24.47 6.72 24.01
C ILE A 394 -24.08 6.49 22.54
N LYS A 395 -23.50 5.33 22.19
CA LYS A 395 -23.20 4.95 20.80
C LYS A 395 -24.44 4.81 19.91
N LYS A 396 -25.61 4.44 20.46
CA LYS A 396 -26.88 4.41 19.73
C LYS A 396 -27.49 5.80 19.55
N CYS A 397 -27.25 6.73 20.48
CA CYS A 397 -27.73 8.11 20.40
C CYS A 397 -26.85 9.02 19.52
N ILE A 398 -25.61 8.62 19.24
CA ILE A 398 -24.65 9.38 18.40
C ILE A 398 -24.67 8.94 16.92
N LYS A 399 -25.30 7.80 16.60
CA LYS A 399 -25.67 7.44 15.22
C LYS A 399 -27.00 8.09 14.87
#